data_AF-A0A8S0VMA1-F1
#
_entry.id   AF-A0A8S0VMA1-F1
#
_cell.length_a   1.000
_cell.length_b   1.000
_cell.length_c   1.000
_cell.angle_alpha   90.00
_cell.angle_beta   90.00
_cell.angle_gamma   90.00
#
_symmetry.space_group_name_H-M   'P 1'
#
loop_
_entity.id
_entity.type
_entity.pdbx_description
1 polymer ?
#
loop_
_entity_poly.entity_id
_entity_poly.type
_entity_poly.pdbx_seq_one_letter_code
_entity_poly.pdbx_strand_id
1 'polypeptide(L)'
;MENRFSSNLLVMFFLPLLIQLCATSEYTRPSPRQLIFRAHNRSDSEPQQVHVSLAGNDYMRVSWITSDKHVKSIVEYGKSQGKYESSATGESSSYHYFFYSSGEIHHVKIGPLEPSTTYYYRCGGAGPEFSFRTPPSTFPIEFAVVGDLGQTEWTASTLEHVGLKDYDVFLLPGDLSYADSQQPLWDSFGRLVEPYASTRPWMVTEGNHEIESFPIIYPRGFKAYNARWLMPHQESGSKSNLYYSFDVAGTHIIMLGSYTDFDSDSDQYKWLQADLANVDRKKTPWVIVLLHAPWYNSNQAHRGEGESMRQAMEELLYKARVDVVFAGHVHAYERFTRVYDNNANSCGPVYITIGDGGNREGLAMK
;
A
#
# COMPACT_ATOMS: atom_id res chain seq x y z
N MET A 1 90.77 -15.31 40.76
CA MET A 1 89.67 -15.54 41.72
C MET A 1 88.38 -15.21 41.02
N GLU A 2 87.41 -16.08 41.26
CA GLU A 2 86.08 -16.22 40.65
C GLU A 2 85.38 -14.94 40.16
N ASN A 3 84.66 -15.04 39.04
CA ASN A 3 83.28 -14.55 39.02
C ASN A 3 82.43 -15.28 37.97
N ARG A 4 81.35 -15.90 38.46
CA ARG A 4 80.35 -16.65 37.70
C ARG A 4 79.45 -15.66 36.94
N PHE A 5 79.25 -15.89 35.65
CA PHE A 5 78.12 -15.31 34.92
C PHE A 5 76.99 -16.34 34.85
N SER A 6 75.88 -16.04 35.53
CA SER A 6 74.62 -16.77 35.46
C SER A 6 73.86 -16.37 34.19
N SER A 7 73.54 -17.34 33.32
CA SER A 7 72.60 -17.14 32.22
C SER A 7 71.16 -17.23 32.74
N ASN A 8 70.44 -16.11 32.74
CA ASN A 8 68.99 -16.11 32.86
C ASN A 8 68.40 -16.12 31.45
N LEU A 9 67.86 -17.27 31.04
CA LEU A 9 67.11 -17.42 29.80
C LEU A 9 65.68 -16.91 30.04
N LEU A 10 65.39 -15.70 29.58
CA LEU A 10 64.04 -15.13 29.60
C LEU A 10 63.22 -15.75 28.45
N VAL A 11 62.38 -16.74 28.76
CA VAL A 11 61.43 -17.32 27.80
C VAL A 11 60.23 -16.38 27.70
N MET A 12 60.16 -15.58 26.62
CA MET A 12 58.95 -14.83 26.28
C MET A 12 57.88 -15.79 25.71
N PHE A 13 56.81 -16.01 26.46
CA PHE A 13 55.60 -16.63 25.95
C PHE A 13 54.84 -15.60 25.10
N PHE A 14 54.87 -15.77 23.78
CA PHE A 14 53.92 -15.10 22.89
C PHE A 14 52.56 -15.82 23.02
N LEU A 15 51.62 -15.21 23.74
CA LEU A 15 50.21 -15.60 23.62
C LEU A 15 49.71 -15.16 22.23
N PRO A 16 49.20 -16.07 21.38
CA PRO A 16 48.56 -15.64 20.15
C PRO A 16 47.25 -14.94 20.54
N LEU A 17 47.16 -13.65 20.21
CA LEU A 17 45.90 -12.91 20.25
C LEU A 17 44.98 -13.54 19.20
N LEU A 18 44.06 -14.40 19.64
CA LEU A 18 42.98 -14.90 18.79
C LEU A 18 42.09 -13.72 18.42
N ILE A 19 42.37 -13.11 17.28
CA ILE A 19 41.42 -12.22 16.61
C ILE A 19 40.28 -13.12 16.15
N GLN A 20 39.21 -13.17 16.93
CA GLN A 20 37.92 -13.68 16.45
C GLN A 20 37.44 -12.72 15.35
N LEU A 21 37.80 -13.03 14.11
CA LEU A 21 37.06 -12.59 12.95
C LEU A 21 35.65 -13.15 13.10
N CYS A 22 34.74 -12.35 13.66
CA CYS A 22 33.32 -12.54 13.44
C CYS A 22 33.10 -12.38 11.93
N ALA A 23 33.19 -13.48 11.19
CA ALA A 23 32.60 -13.55 9.86
C ALA A 23 31.10 -13.34 10.07
N THR A 24 30.62 -12.12 9.82
CA THR A 24 29.20 -11.88 9.64
C THR A 24 28.79 -12.75 8.46
N SER A 25 27.96 -13.78 8.68
CA SER A 25 27.41 -14.56 7.58
C SER A 25 26.72 -13.57 6.64
N GLU A 26 27.18 -13.45 5.40
CA GLU A 26 26.50 -12.64 4.41
C GLU A 26 25.05 -13.13 4.31
N TYR A 27 24.09 -12.23 4.53
CA TYR A 27 22.69 -12.55 4.39
C TYR A 27 22.44 -12.96 2.93
N THR A 28 22.10 -14.23 2.72
CA THR A 28 21.76 -14.74 1.39
C THR A 28 20.30 -14.38 1.09
N ARG A 29 20.11 -13.46 0.15
CA ARG A 29 18.77 -13.03 -0.29
C ARG A 29 18.05 -14.21 -0.94
N PRO A 30 16.84 -14.58 -0.49
CA PRO A 30 16.05 -15.60 -1.16
C PRO A 30 15.69 -15.16 -2.59
N SER A 31 15.64 -16.11 -3.50
CA SER A 31 15.12 -15.88 -4.86
C SER A 31 13.63 -15.51 -4.84
N PRO A 32 13.13 -14.82 -5.89
CA PRO A 32 11.70 -14.69 -6.12
C PRO A 32 11.01 -16.06 -6.15
N ARG A 33 9.74 -16.13 -5.72
CA ARG A 33 8.93 -17.36 -5.73
C ARG A 33 8.02 -17.42 -6.94
N GLN A 34 7.40 -18.57 -7.16
CA GLN A 34 6.48 -18.79 -8.26
C GLN A 34 5.27 -17.87 -8.19
N LEU A 35 4.78 -17.46 -9.35
CA LEU A 35 3.51 -16.73 -9.47
C LEU A 35 2.35 -17.64 -9.06
N ILE A 36 1.43 -17.07 -8.29
CA ILE A 36 0.15 -17.68 -7.92
C ILE A 36 -0.89 -17.18 -8.91
N PHE A 37 -1.54 -18.14 -9.58
CA PHE A 37 -2.69 -17.87 -10.43
C PHE A 37 -3.97 -18.30 -9.72
N ARG A 38 -4.93 -17.39 -9.58
CA ARG A 38 -6.27 -17.69 -9.09
C ARG A 38 -7.26 -17.59 -10.24
N ALA A 39 -7.93 -18.69 -10.59
CA ALA A 39 -8.99 -18.70 -11.60
C ALA A 39 -10.35 -18.27 -10.99
N HIS A 40 -11.28 -17.83 -11.84
CA HIS A 40 -12.67 -17.63 -11.42
C HIS A 40 -13.39 -18.98 -11.46
N ASN A 41 -13.85 -19.44 -10.30
CA ASN A 41 -14.48 -20.76 -10.14
C ASN A 41 -15.97 -20.66 -9.75
N ARG A 42 -16.52 -19.44 -9.72
CA ARG A 42 -17.93 -19.15 -9.41
C ARG A 42 -18.72 -18.94 -10.70
N SER A 43 -20.05 -18.83 -10.60
CA SER A 43 -20.89 -18.51 -11.76
C SER A 43 -20.59 -17.10 -12.29
N ASP A 44 -20.95 -16.82 -13.54
CA ASP A 44 -20.64 -15.55 -14.20
C ASP A 44 -21.32 -14.34 -13.55
N SER A 45 -22.48 -14.56 -12.92
CA SER A 45 -23.24 -13.53 -12.21
C SER A 45 -22.81 -13.35 -10.75
N GLU A 46 -21.98 -14.24 -10.22
CA GLU A 46 -21.50 -14.13 -8.84
C GLU A 46 -20.32 -13.15 -8.73
N PRO A 47 -20.30 -12.33 -7.65
CA PRO A 47 -19.23 -11.37 -7.43
C PRO A 47 -17.88 -12.08 -7.22
N GLN A 48 -16.82 -11.47 -7.75
CA GLN A 48 -15.43 -11.84 -7.51
C GLN A 48 -14.56 -10.60 -7.34
N GLN A 49 -13.33 -10.81 -6.86
CA GLN A 49 -12.37 -9.75 -6.58
C GLN A 49 -12.96 -8.73 -5.59
N VAL A 50 -13.75 -9.21 -4.64
CA VAL A 50 -14.48 -8.37 -3.70
C VAL A 50 -13.48 -7.68 -2.77
N HIS A 51 -13.57 -6.36 -2.71
CA HIS A 51 -12.74 -5.54 -1.83
C HIS A 51 -13.52 -4.34 -1.29
N VAL A 52 -13.11 -3.85 -0.12
CA VAL A 52 -13.71 -2.69 0.52
C VAL A 52 -12.68 -1.59 0.76
N SER A 53 -13.11 -0.33 0.74
CA SER A 53 -12.27 0.84 1.03
C SER A 53 -13.08 1.90 1.78
N LEU A 54 -12.38 2.84 2.43
CA LEU A 54 -13.03 4.02 3.01
C LEU A 54 -13.53 4.94 1.89
N ALA A 55 -14.72 5.52 2.08
CA ALA A 55 -15.40 6.36 1.10
C ALA A 55 -15.87 7.69 1.69
N GLY A 56 -15.07 8.28 2.58
CA GLY A 56 -15.43 9.44 3.39
C GLY A 56 -16.01 9.07 4.76
N ASN A 57 -16.33 10.09 5.56
CA ASN A 57 -16.72 9.92 6.97
C ASN A 57 -17.92 8.99 7.13
N ASP A 58 -17.75 7.89 7.86
CA ASP A 58 -18.78 6.87 8.14
C ASP A 58 -19.29 6.11 6.89
N TYR A 59 -18.64 6.25 5.73
CA TYR A 59 -19.00 5.51 4.52
C TYR A 59 -17.90 4.54 4.10
N MET A 60 -18.32 3.37 3.65
CA MET A 60 -17.46 2.38 3.01
C MET A 60 -17.85 2.22 1.54
N ARG A 61 -16.89 1.89 0.69
CA ARG A 61 -17.15 1.44 -0.67
C ARG A 61 -16.94 -0.07 -0.72
N VAL A 62 -17.91 -0.77 -1.30
CA VAL A 62 -17.80 -2.17 -1.68
C VAL A 62 -17.62 -2.23 -3.19
N SER A 63 -16.56 -2.89 -3.62
CA SER A 63 -16.21 -3.04 -5.02
C SER A 63 -16.09 -4.53 -5.37
N TRP A 64 -16.52 -4.90 -6.56
CA TRP A 64 -16.42 -6.27 -7.06
C TRP A 64 -16.48 -6.30 -8.58
N ILE A 65 -16.25 -7.48 -9.16
CA ILE A 65 -16.35 -7.74 -10.59
C ILE A 65 -17.31 -8.91 -10.83
N THR A 66 -18.11 -8.85 -11.90
CA THR A 66 -18.86 -10.00 -12.44
C THR A 66 -18.49 -10.24 -13.90
N SER A 67 -18.55 -11.51 -14.35
CA SER A 67 -18.37 -11.82 -15.77
C SER A 67 -19.62 -11.43 -16.56
N ASP A 68 -20.81 -11.63 -15.99
CA ASP A 68 -22.09 -11.18 -16.53
C ASP A 68 -22.24 -9.66 -16.35
N LYS A 69 -22.31 -8.94 -17.47
CA LYS A 69 -22.41 -7.48 -17.51
C LYS A 69 -23.81 -6.94 -17.22
N HIS A 70 -24.79 -7.80 -17.00
CA HIS A 70 -26.16 -7.41 -16.68
C HIS A 70 -26.47 -7.44 -15.18
N VAL A 71 -25.50 -7.86 -14.35
CA VAL A 71 -25.64 -7.83 -12.89
C VAL A 71 -25.79 -6.38 -12.42
N LYS A 72 -26.69 -6.16 -11.46
CA LYS A 72 -26.92 -4.83 -10.88
C LYS A 72 -25.84 -4.49 -9.86
N SER A 73 -25.37 -3.24 -9.86
CA SER A 73 -24.57 -2.67 -8.78
C SER A 73 -25.43 -2.43 -7.54
N ILE A 74 -25.67 -3.49 -6.76
CA ILE A 74 -26.41 -3.42 -5.49
C ILE A 74 -25.60 -4.09 -4.37
N VAL A 75 -25.62 -3.47 -3.20
CA VAL A 75 -25.12 -4.05 -1.94
C VAL A 75 -26.26 -4.09 -0.95
N GLU A 76 -26.48 -5.24 -0.34
CA GLU A 76 -27.40 -5.44 0.77
C GLU A 76 -26.57 -5.71 2.02
N TYR A 77 -26.83 -5.02 3.12
CA TYR A 77 -25.99 -5.10 4.32
C TYR A 77 -26.78 -4.96 5.62
N GLY A 78 -26.23 -5.47 6.71
CA GLY A 78 -26.81 -5.41 8.05
C GLY A 78 -25.82 -5.85 9.14
N LYS A 79 -26.21 -5.71 10.41
CA LYS A 79 -25.33 -6.04 11.55
C LYS A 79 -25.41 -7.49 12.00
N SER A 80 -26.23 -8.32 11.34
CA SER A 80 -26.46 -9.71 11.70
C SER A 80 -26.34 -10.60 10.47
N GLN A 81 -25.70 -11.74 10.66
CA GLN A 81 -25.51 -12.72 9.60
C GLN A 81 -26.85 -13.14 8.99
N GLY A 82 -26.92 -13.15 7.65
CA GLY A 82 -28.09 -13.50 6.85
C GLY A 82 -29.22 -12.47 6.89
N LYS A 83 -29.04 -11.31 7.54
CA LYS A 83 -30.06 -10.26 7.67
C LYS A 83 -29.54 -8.93 7.12
N TYR A 84 -30.12 -8.53 6.00
CA TYR A 84 -29.74 -7.32 5.29
C TYR A 84 -30.87 -6.30 5.37
N GLU A 85 -30.80 -5.40 6.35
CA GLU A 85 -31.84 -4.42 6.66
C GLU A 85 -31.73 -3.17 5.79
N SER A 86 -30.55 -2.95 5.21
CA SER A 86 -30.23 -1.81 4.36
C SER A 86 -29.74 -2.29 3.00
N SER A 87 -29.92 -1.45 1.99
CA SER A 87 -29.30 -1.64 0.68
C SER A 87 -28.89 -0.31 0.06
N ALA A 88 -27.94 -0.37 -0.87
CA ALA A 88 -27.52 0.76 -1.68
C ALA A 88 -27.24 0.30 -3.10
N THR A 89 -27.44 1.19 -4.06
CA THR A 89 -27.05 1.00 -5.45
C THR A 89 -25.86 1.87 -5.79
N GLY A 90 -25.09 1.51 -6.81
CA GLY A 90 -23.96 2.30 -7.27
C GLY A 90 -23.74 2.18 -8.76
N GLU A 91 -22.51 2.46 -9.16
CA GLU A 91 -22.13 2.54 -10.57
C GLU A 91 -21.46 1.24 -11.01
N SER A 92 -21.40 1.03 -12.31
CA SER A 92 -20.58 0.00 -12.91
C SER A 92 -19.90 0.49 -14.18
N SER A 93 -18.78 -0.12 -14.51
CA SER A 93 -18.06 0.12 -15.74
C SER A 93 -17.27 -1.11 -16.17
N SER A 94 -16.81 -1.13 -17.41
CA SER A 94 -15.80 -2.09 -17.84
C SER A 94 -14.77 -1.39 -18.72
N TYR A 95 -13.60 -1.99 -18.86
CA TYR A 95 -12.51 -1.43 -19.66
C TYR A 95 -11.94 -2.45 -20.65
N HIS A 96 -11.33 -1.90 -21.70
CA HIS A 96 -10.62 -2.66 -22.72
C HIS A 96 -9.14 -2.28 -22.71
N TYR A 97 -8.27 -3.27 -22.86
CA TYR A 97 -6.83 -3.08 -22.94
C TYR A 97 -6.24 -4.09 -23.95
N PHE A 98 -5.92 -3.61 -25.16
CA PHE A 98 -5.68 -4.44 -26.34
C PHE A 98 -6.78 -5.49 -26.56
N PHE A 99 -6.43 -6.77 -26.45
CA PHE A 99 -7.33 -7.90 -26.65
C PHE A 99 -8.04 -8.34 -25.35
N TYR A 100 -7.75 -7.68 -24.23
CA TYR A 100 -8.42 -7.93 -22.96
C TYR A 100 -9.65 -7.03 -22.80
N SER A 101 -10.75 -7.63 -22.35
CA SER A 101 -11.94 -6.94 -21.86
C SER A 101 -12.17 -7.38 -20.41
N SER A 102 -12.32 -6.42 -19.51
CA SER A 102 -12.71 -6.75 -18.13
C SER A 102 -14.13 -7.29 -18.09
N GLY A 103 -14.43 -8.00 -16.99
CA GLY A 103 -15.80 -8.13 -16.51
C GLY A 103 -16.40 -6.75 -16.17
N GLU A 104 -17.65 -6.76 -15.73
CA GLU A 104 -18.29 -5.56 -15.21
C GLU A 104 -17.78 -5.27 -13.79
N ILE A 105 -17.24 -4.08 -13.59
CA ILE A 105 -16.64 -3.63 -12.34
C ILE A 105 -17.65 -2.71 -11.66
N HIS A 106 -18.01 -3.04 -10.42
CA HIS A 106 -19.04 -2.36 -9.66
C HIS A 106 -18.42 -1.62 -8.49
N HIS A 107 -18.93 -0.42 -8.21
CA HIS A 107 -18.57 0.37 -7.04
C HIS A 107 -19.85 0.88 -6.36
N VAL A 108 -20.06 0.46 -5.11
CA VAL A 108 -21.23 0.89 -4.32
C VAL A 108 -20.77 1.48 -3.00
N LYS A 109 -21.16 2.73 -2.75
CA LYS A 109 -20.94 3.43 -1.48
C LYS A 109 -22.10 3.10 -0.52
N ILE A 110 -21.77 2.58 0.66
CA ILE A 110 -22.72 2.20 1.71
C ILE A 110 -22.47 3.03 2.98
N GLY A 111 -23.54 3.33 3.70
CA GLY A 111 -23.51 4.12 4.93
C GLY A 111 -24.60 5.19 5.01
N PRO A 112 -24.58 6.03 6.05
CA PRO A 112 -23.54 6.07 7.10
C PRO A 112 -23.56 4.81 7.98
N LEU A 113 -22.39 4.38 8.43
CA LEU A 113 -22.17 3.17 9.22
C LEU A 113 -21.69 3.52 10.62
N GLU A 114 -21.99 2.67 11.60
CA GLU A 114 -21.46 2.84 12.94
C GLU A 114 -19.98 2.43 12.99
N PRO A 115 -19.12 3.14 13.75
CA PRO A 115 -17.72 2.77 13.93
C PRO A 115 -17.57 1.47 14.71
N SER A 116 -16.42 0.81 14.59
CA SER A 116 -16.07 -0.44 15.29
C SER A 116 -17.11 -1.57 15.17
N THR A 117 -17.92 -1.55 14.11
CA THR A 117 -19.09 -2.42 13.96
C THR A 117 -18.89 -3.39 12.79
N THR A 118 -19.19 -4.66 13.02
CA THR A 118 -19.20 -5.66 11.95
C THR A 118 -20.49 -5.56 11.15
N TYR A 119 -20.35 -5.41 9.85
CA TYR A 119 -21.45 -5.47 8.89
C TYR A 119 -21.28 -6.70 8.00
N TYR A 120 -22.35 -7.48 7.90
CA TYR A 120 -22.50 -8.56 6.93
C TYR A 120 -23.12 -8.00 5.67
N TYR A 121 -22.63 -8.41 4.51
CA TYR A 121 -23.09 -7.88 3.23
C TYR A 121 -23.05 -8.91 2.11
N ARG A 122 -23.91 -8.69 1.11
CA ARG A 122 -23.85 -9.32 -0.21
C ARG A 122 -23.79 -8.25 -1.27
N CYS A 123 -23.13 -8.55 -2.38
CA CYS A 123 -23.03 -7.67 -3.54
C CYS A 123 -23.49 -8.38 -4.82
N GLY A 124 -24.05 -7.63 -5.76
CA GLY A 124 -24.57 -8.18 -7.03
C GLY A 124 -25.94 -8.88 -6.93
N GLY A 125 -26.55 -8.94 -5.74
CA GLY A 125 -27.87 -9.55 -5.50
C GLY A 125 -27.89 -11.08 -5.47
N ALA A 126 -26.75 -11.73 -5.70
CA ALA A 126 -26.55 -13.18 -5.62
C ALA A 126 -25.12 -13.50 -5.14
N GLY A 127 -24.87 -14.75 -4.73
CA GLY A 127 -23.55 -15.20 -4.32
C GLY A 127 -23.30 -15.21 -2.81
N PRO A 128 -22.03 -15.31 -2.39
CA PRO A 128 -21.68 -15.50 -0.98
C PRO A 128 -21.93 -14.25 -0.14
N GLU A 129 -22.12 -14.48 1.16
CA GLU A 129 -22.09 -13.43 2.17
C GLU A 129 -20.63 -13.14 2.58
N PHE A 130 -20.33 -11.87 2.74
CA PHE A 130 -19.08 -11.34 3.26
C PHE A 130 -19.33 -10.57 4.55
N SER A 131 -18.27 -10.18 5.25
CA SER A 131 -18.35 -9.26 6.36
C SER A 131 -17.10 -8.42 6.49
N PHE A 132 -17.26 -7.14 6.81
CA PHE A 132 -16.15 -6.26 7.21
C PHE A 132 -16.45 -5.60 8.55
N ARG A 133 -15.40 -5.09 9.20
CA ARG A 133 -15.52 -4.26 10.40
C ARG A 133 -15.16 -2.82 10.04
N THR A 134 -16.02 -1.86 10.38
CA THR A 134 -15.68 -0.44 10.25
C THR A 134 -14.57 -0.06 11.23
N PRO A 135 -13.65 0.86 10.85
CA PRO A 135 -12.64 1.36 11.78
C PRO A 135 -13.27 2.01 13.02
N PRO A 136 -12.51 2.16 14.11
CA PRO A 136 -12.95 2.96 15.25
C PRO A 136 -13.04 4.44 14.90
N SER A 137 -13.89 5.18 15.63
CA SER A 137 -14.01 6.64 15.48
C SER A 137 -12.95 7.41 16.27
N THR A 138 -12.27 6.76 17.21
CA THR A 138 -11.23 7.32 18.07
C THR A 138 -10.10 6.32 18.26
N PHE A 139 -8.92 6.78 18.68
CA PHE A 139 -7.83 5.88 19.08
C PHE A 139 -8.25 4.84 20.14
N PRO A 140 -7.60 3.65 20.17
CA PRO A 140 -6.51 3.22 19.29
C PRO A 140 -6.99 2.83 17.88
N ILE A 141 -6.10 2.94 16.89
CA ILE A 141 -6.27 2.41 15.53
C ILE A 141 -5.00 1.65 15.14
N GLU A 142 -5.16 0.53 14.44
CA GLU A 142 -4.06 -0.28 13.93
C GLU A 142 -4.04 -0.32 12.39
N PHE A 143 -2.90 0.04 11.82
CA PHE A 143 -2.66 0.00 10.37
C PHE A 143 -1.74 -1.18 10.02
N ALA A 144 -2.12 -1.94 8.99
CA ALA A 144 -1.18 -2.82 8.28
C ALA A 144 -0.63 -2.03 7.08
N VAL A 145 0.69 -1.96 6.92
CA VAL A 145 1.35 -1.26 5.81
C VAL A 145 2.24 -2.23 5.07
N VAL A 146 2.00 -2.41 3.77
CA VAL A 146 2.76 -3.30 2.88
C VAL A 146 2.90 -2.60 1.54
N GLY A 147 4.06 -2.64 0.89
CA GLY A 147 4.28 -2.17 -0.48
C GLY A 147 4.53 -3.34 -1.42
N ASP A 148 4.31 -3.14 -2.73
CA ASP A 148 4.94 -3.98 -3.77
C ASP A 148 4.56 -5.46 -3.64
N LEU A 149 3.27 -5.71 -3.48
CA LEU A 149 2.73 -7.04 -3.15
C LEU A 149 2.97 -8.05 -4.27
N GLY A 150 2.51 -7.76 -5.48
CA GLY A 150 2.47 -8.73 -6.57
C GLY A 150 1.59 -9.95 -6.25
N GLN A 151 1.94 -11.10 -6.82
CA GLN A 151 1.16 -12.35 -6.64
C GLN A 151 2.04 -13.59 -6.70
N THR A 152 2.99 -13.73 -5.78
CA THR A 152 3.86 -14.91 -5.66
C THR A 152 3.57 -15.70 -4.38
N GLU A 153 4.26 -16.83 -4.17
CA GLU A 153 4.25 -17.52 -2.87
C GLU A 153 4.78 -16.62 -1.73
N TRP A 154 5.67 -15.67 -2.01
CA TRP A 154 6.07 -14.66 -1.00
C TRP A 154 4.93 -13.69 -0.69
N THR A 155 4.18 -13.23 -1.69
CA THR A 155 2.96 -12.45 -1.46
C THR A 155 1.97 -13.19 -0.57
N ALA A 156 1.74 -14.49 -0.82
CA ALA A 156 0.84 -15.30 0.00
C ALA A 156 1.34 -15.40 1.45
N SER A 157 2.64 -15.58 1.65
CA SER A 157 3.26 -15.55 2.98
C SER A 157 3.07 -14.19 3.68
N THR A 158 3.27 -13.08 2.97
CA THR A 158 3.05 -11.72 3.49
C THR A 158 1.59 -11.53 3.91
N LEU A 159 0.64 -11.91 3.07
CA LEU A 159 -0.79 -11.81 3.35
C LEU A 159 -1.21 -12.72 4.52
N GLU A 160 -0.63 -13.91 4.64
CA GLU A 160 -0.87 -14.78 5.81
C GLU A 160 -0.42 -14.10 7.09
N HIS A 161 0.77 -13.48 7.12
CA HIS A 161 1.26 -12.74 8.29
C HIS A 161 0.37 -11.54 8.65
N VAL A 162 -0.14 -10.82 7.65
CA VAL A 162 -1.12 -9.75 7.83
C VAL A 162 -2.43 -10.31 8.40
N GLY A 163 -2.90 -11.45 7.90
CA GLY A 163 -4.10 -12.14 8.37
C GLY A 163 -4.03 -12.63 9.82
N LEU A 164 -2.84 -12.77 10.39
CA LEU A 164 -2.64 -13.11 11.81
C LEU A 164 -2.84 -11.91 12.75
N LYS A 165 -3.09 -10.70 12.23
CA LYS A 165 -3.27 -9.47 13.00
C LYS A 165 -4.70 -8.93 12.84
N ASP A 166 -5.28 -8.42 13.93
CA ASP A 166 -6.57 -7.73 13.92
C ASP A 166 -6.36 -6.24 13.67
N TYR A 167 -5.93 -5.88 12.46
CA TYR A 167 -5.77 -4.49 12.05
C TYR A 167 -7.10 -3.85 11.64
N ASP A 168 -7.17 -2.53 11.61
CA ASP A 168 -8.37 -1.77 11.22
C ASP A 168 -8.35 -1.36 9.75
N VAL A 169 -7.19 -0.93 9.23
CA VAL A 169 -7.02 -0.42 7.86
C VAL A 169 -5.73 -0.94 7.23
N PHE A 170 -5.80 -1.38 5.97
CA PHE A 170 -4.65 -1.79 5.17
C PHE A 170 -4.21 -0.65 4.25
N LEU A 171 -2.93 -0.30 4.27
CA LEU A 171 -2.33 0.77 3.47
C LEU A 171 -1.29 0.19 2.50
N LEU A 172 -1.39 0.54 1.22
CA LEU A 172 -0.54 -0.01 0.15
C LEU A 172 -0.04 1.11 -0.78
N PRO A 173 1.24 1.52 -0.69
CA PRO A 173 1.79 2.61 -1.48
C PRO A 173 2.21 2.16 -2.90
N GLY A 174 1.31 1.54 -3.67
CA GLY A 174 1.56 1.19 -5.08
C GLY A 174 2.14 -0.19 -5.32
N ASP A 175 2.26 -0.52 -6.61
CA ASP A 175 2.70 -1.80 -7.17
C ASP A 175 1.88 -2.99 -6.66
N LEU A 176 0.62 -3.01 -7.09
CA LEU A 176 -0.38 -3.95 -6.59
C LEU A 176 -0.15 -5.34 -7.20
N SER A 177 -0.40 -5.47 -8.51
CA SER A 177 -0.58 -6.79 -9.14
C SER A 177 0.64 -7.29 -9.90
N TYR A 178 1.54 -6.38 -10.31
CA TYR A 178 2.60 -6.64 -11.30
C TYR A 178 2.05 -7.26 -12.58
N ALA A 179 0.84 -6.85 -12.99
CA ALA A 179 0.23 -7.32 -14.22
C ALA A 179 1.03 -6.86 -15.43
N ASP A 180 1.59 -5.65 -15.40
CA ASP A 180 2.49 -5.08 -16.40
C ASP A 180 1.94 -5.27 -17.80
N SER A 181 0.70 -4.79 -18.00
CA SER A 181 -0.05 -4.94 -19.25
C SER A 181 -0.58 -6.35 -19.56
N GLN A 182 -0.23 -7.39 -18.80
CA GLN A 182 -0.86 -8.73 -18.87
C GLN A 182 -2.12 -8.76 -17.99
N GLN A 183 -3.18 -8.11 -18.46
CA GLN A 183 -4.39 -7.83 -17.69
C GLN A 183 -5.06 -8.99 -16.93
N PRO A 184 -5.05 -10.26 -17.39
CA PRO A 184 -5.57 -11.37 -16.58
C PRO A 184 -4.90 -11.52 -15.21
N LEU A 185 -3.67 -11.01 -15.05
CA LEU A 185 -2.97 -10.96 -13.76
C LEU A 185 -3.64 -10.00 -12.77
N TRP A 186 -4.31 -8.93 -13.21
CA TRP A 186 -5.14 -8.12 -12.31
C TRP A 186 -6.31 -8.92 -11.76
N ASP A 187 -6.94 -9.75 -12.59
CA ASP A 187 -8.06 -10.59 -12.16
C ASP A 187 -7.62 -11.67 -11.16
N SER A 188 -6.47 -12.29 -11.44
CA SER A 188 -5.84 -13.26 -10.55
C SER A 188 -5.48 -12.61 -9.21
N PHE A 189 -4.86 -11.43 -9.23
CA PHE A 189 -4.50 -10.66 -8.04
C PHE A 189 -5.74 -10.30 -7.21
N GLY A 190 -6.79 -9.77 -7.83
CA GLY A 190 -8.03 -9.43 -7.15
C GLY A 190 -8.64 -10.62 -6.42
N ARG A 191 -8.60 -11.82 -7.03
CA ARG A 191 -9.07 -13.07 -6.40
C ARG A 191 -8.11 -13.58 -5.32
N LEU A 192 -6.81 -13.31 -5.44
CA LEU A 192 -5.81 -13.66 -4.42
C LEU A 192 -6.02 -12.85 -3.14
N VAL A 193 -6.30 -11.55 -3.26
CA VAL A 193 -6.45 -10.65 -2.11
C VAL A 193 -7.87 -10.57 -1.55
N GLU A 194 -8.90 -11.01 -2.29
CA GLU A 194 -10.32 -11.00 -1.86
C GLU A 194 -10.54 -11.49 -0.41
N PRO A 195 -9.93 -12.59 0.08
CA PRO A 195 -10.13 -13.04 1.45
C PRO A 195 -9.72 -12.02 2.54
N TYR A 196 -8.82 -11.11 2.21
CA TYR A 196 -8.34 -10.05 3.09
C TYR A 196 -9.05 -8.74 2.78
N ALA A 197 -9.07 -8.35 1.51
CA ALA A 197 -9.59 -7.08 1.04
C ALA A 197 -11.11 -6.93 1.18
N SER A 198 -11.87 -8.03 1.28
CA SER A 198 -13.31 -8.00 1.58
C SER A 198 -13.65 -7.77 3.06
N THR A 199 -12.66 -7.84 3.96
CA THR A 199 -12.90 -7.85 5.42
C THR A 199 -12.40 -6.62 6.16
N ARG A 200 -11.47 -5.88 5.56
CA ARG A 200 -10.88 -4.64 6.07
C ARG A 200 -10.70 -3.65 4.92
N PRO A 201 -10.85 -2.33 5.15
CA PRO A 201 -10.62 -1.32 4.13
C PRO A 201 -9.17 -1.34 3.64
N TRP A 202 -9.01 -1.47 2.32
CA TRP A 202 -7.74 -1.32 1.62
C TRP A 202 -7.68 0.07 0.98
N MET A 203 -6.65 0.83 1.38
CA MET A 203 -6.36 2.17 0.86
C MET A 203 -5.06 2.10 0.07
N VAL A 204 -5.18 2.28 -1.24
CA VAL A 204 -4.08 2.05 -2.19
C VAL A 204 -3.74 3.33 -2.93
N THR A 205 -2.49 3.49 -3.36
CA THR A 205 -2.09 4.47 -4.39
C THR A 205 -1.46 3.74 -5.58
N GLU A 206 -1.04 4.49 -6.59
CA GLU A 206 -0.37 3.98 -7.78
C GLU A 206 1.15 3.84 -7.57
N GLY A 207 1.73 2.79 -8.16
CA GLY A 207 3.17 2.68 -8.41
C GLY A 207 3.49 2.59 -9.91
N ASN A 208 4.77 2.41 -10.26
CA ASN A 208 5.12 2.37 -11.69
C ASN A 208 4.52 1.17 -12.42
N HIS A 209 4.24 0.06 -11.74
CA HIS A 209 3.60 -1.11 -12.36
C HIS A 209 2.12 -0.86 -12.70
N GLU A 210 1.49 0.16 -12.13
CA GLU A 210 0.13 0.60 -12.50
C GLU A 210 0.10 1.52 -13.72
N ILE A 211 1.24 2.11 -14.15
CA ILE A 211 1.30 3.06 -15.26
C ILE A 211 0.68 2.45 -16.52
N GLU A 212 1.09 1.23 -16.91
CA GLU A 212 0.54 0.49 -18.06
C GLU A 212 0.22 1.39 -19.27
N SER A 213 1.16 2.28 -19.62
CA SER A 213 0.97 3.28 -20.66
C SER A 213 1.55 2.80 -22.00
N PHE A 214 0.82 3.10 -23.08
CA PHE A 214 1.30 2.90 -24.44
C PHE A 214 1.07 4.22 -25.21
N PRO A 215 2.12 4.93 -25.66
CA PRO A 215 2.04 6.33 -26.09
C PRO A 215 0.95 6.69 -27.11
N ILE A 216 0.54 5.74 -27.95
CA ILE A 216 -0.50 5.96 -28.98
C ILE A 216 -1.86 5.38 -28.56
N ILE A 217 -1.88 4.28 -27.82
CA ILE A 217 -3.11 3.49 -27.56
C ILE A 217 -3.67 3.79 -26.18
N TYR A 218 -2.80 3.90 -25.17
CA TYR A 218 -3.12 4.21 -23.78
C TYR A 218 -2.18 5.33 -23.26
N PRO A 219 -2.27 6.55 -23.82
CA PRO A 219 -1.32 7.62 -23.52
C PRO A 219 -1.39 8.16 -22.09
N ARG A 220 -2.51 7.95 -21.38
CA ARG A 220 -2.72 8.46 -20.01
C ARG A 220 -2.27 7.50 -18.91
N GLY A 221 -2.02 6.23 -19.25
CA GLY A 221 -1.73 5.19 -18.26
C GLY A 221 -2.87 4.91 -17.27
N PHE A 222 -2.56 4.13 -16.22
CA PHE A 222 -3.37 3.87 -15.03
C PHE A 222 -4.78 3.34 -15.29
N LYS A 223 -5.02 2.75 -16.46
CA LYS A 223 -6.37 2.38 -16.89
C LYS A 223 -6.96 1.29 -16.00
N ALA A 224 -6.20 0.23 -15.73
CA ALA A 224 -6.64 -0.86 -14.88
C ALA A 224 -6.78 -0.42 -13.41
N TYR A 225 -5.81 0.33 -12.89
CA TYR A 225 -5.84 0.90 -11.53
C TYR A 225 -7.11 1.73 -11.30
N ASN A 226 -7.35 2.74 -12.15
CA ASN A 226 -8.50 3.65 -12.01
C ASN A 226 -9.85 2.94 -12.16
N ALA A 227 -9.91 1.88 -12.98
CA ALA A 227 -11.12 1.11 -13.15
C ALA A 227 -11.41 0.17 -11.98
N ARG A 228 -10.37 -0.41 -11.35
CA ARG A 228 -10.51 -1.47 -10.33
C ARG A 228 -10.54 -0.93 -8.91
N TRP A 229 -9.73 0.08 -8.62
CA TRP A 229 -9.48 0.60 -7.28
C TRP A 229 -9.91 2.06 -7.17
N LEU A 230 -11.21 2.28 -7.07
CA LEU A 230 -11.76 3.62 -6.90
C LEU A 230 -11.63 4.07 -5.44
N MET A 231 -10.77 5.06 -5.20
CA MET A 231 -10.41 5.62 -3.91
C MET A 231 -11.18 6.93 -3.61
N PRO A 232 -11.22 7.43 -2.36
CA PRO A 232 -12.01 8.60 -1.96
C PRO A 232 -11.41 9.95 -2.38
N HIS A 233 -10.99 10.06 -3.64
CA HIS A 233 -10.38 11.28 -4.17
C HIS A 233 -11.36 12.45 -4.23
N GLN A 234 -12.61 12.20 -4.58
CA GLN A 234 -13.64 13.24 -4.61
C GLN A 234 -13.95 13.76 -3.20
N GLU A 235 -14.03 12.87 -2.22
CA GLU A 235 -14.26 13.21 -0.81
C GLU A 235 -13.13 14.05 -0.20
N SER A 236 -11.90 13.92 -0.71
CA SER A 236 -10.74 14.75 -0.34
C SER A 236 -10.52 15.96 -1.24
N GLY A 237 -11.44 16.25 -2.15
CA GLY A 237 -11.34 17.38 -3.08
C GLY A 237 -10.25 17.25 -4.15
N SER A 238 -9.68 16.07 -4.32
CA SER A 238 -8.79 15.74 -5.43
C SER A 238 -9.59 15.48 -6.70
N LYS A 239 -9.04 15.89 -7.85
CA LYS A 239 -9.60 15.63 -9.18
C LYS A 239 -9.10 14.31 -9.79
N SER A 240 -8.22 13.60 -9.09
CA SER A 240 -7.53 12.42 -9.60
C SER A 240 -7.60 11.29 -8.59
N ASN A 241 -7.88 10.09 -9.05
CA ASN A 241 -7.83 8.88 -8.22
C ASN A 241 -6.40 8.44 -7.87
N LEU A 242 -5.38 9.12 -8.41
CA LEU A 242 -3.95 8.83 -8.17
C LEU A 242 -3.41 9.49 -6.89
N TYR A 243 -4.11 10.47 -6.32
CA TYR A 243 -3.74 11.11 -5.07
C TYR A 243 -4.98 11.61 -4.34
N TYR A 244 -5.03 11.39 -3.03
CA TYR A 244 -6.19 11.68 -2.20
C TYR A 244 -5.82 11.64 -0.71
N SER A 245 -6.71 12.10 0.15
CA SER A 245 -6.55 12.01 1.60
C SER A 245 -7.81 11.43 2.26
N PHE A 246 -7.69 11.02 3.52
CA PHE A 246 -8.82 10.61 4.35
C PHE A 246 -8.48 10.72 5.83
N ASP A 247 -9.49 10.96 6.64
CA ASP A 247 -9.39 10.95 8.10
C ASP A 247 -9.93 9.63 8.65
N VAL A 248 -9.22 9.05 9.62
CA VAL A 248 -9.69 7.88 10.36
C VAL A 248 -9.11 7.87 11.77
N ALA A 249 -9.97 7.74 12.79
CA ALA A 249 -9.61 7.62 14.21
C ALA A 249 -8.53 8.62 14.70
N GLY A 250 -8.63 9.90 14.33
CA GLY A 250 -7.65 10.93 14.73
C GLY A 250 -6.32 10.89 13.96
N THR A 251 -6.31 10.25 12.79
CA THR A 251 -5.19 10.23 11.85
C THR A 251 -5.65 10.80 10.52
N HIS A 252 -4.91 11.78 10.00
CA HIS A 252 -5.06 12.29 8.64
C HIS A 252 -4.04 11.58 7.75
N ILE A 253 -4.50 10.90 6.71
CA ILE A 253 -3.65 10.09 5.83
C ILE A 253 -3.72 10.67 4.42
N ILE A 254 -2.55 10.88 3.81
CA ILE A 254 -2.38 11.44 2.47
C ILE A 254 -1.72 10.39 1.59
N MET A 255 -2.35 10.06 0.48
CA MET A 255 -1.83 9.18 -0.56
C MET A 255 -1.39 10.06 -1.73
N LEU A 256 -0.08 10.13 -2.00
CA LEU A 256 0.48 10.89 -3.12
C LEU A 256 0.71 9.97 -4.32
N GLY A 257 0.64 10.55 -5.52
CA GLY A 257 0.98 9.91 -6.78
C GLY A 257 2.41 10.27 -7.18
N SER A 258 3.30 9.29 -7.19
CA SER A 258 4.70 9.46 -7.57
C SER A 258 4.89 9.58 -9.10
N TYR A 259 3.95 9.08 -9.90
CA TYR A 259 4.03 9.02 -11.36
C TYR A 259 2.95 9.85 -12.05
N THR A 260 2.50 10.90 -11.38
CA THR A 260 1.72 12.00 -11.95
C THR A 260 2.41 13.34 -11.68
N ASP A 261 2.00 14.39 -12.37
CA ASP A 261 2.67 15.69 -12.25
C ASP A 261 2.66 16.19 -10.80
N PHE A 262 3.83 16.56 -10.28
CA PHE A 262 4.04 16.96 -8.88
C PHE A 262 4.82 18.29 -8.75
N ASP A 263 5.17 18.93 -9.86
CA ASP A 263 5.76 20.26 -9.82
C ASP A 263 4.78 21.29 -9.22
N SER A 264 5.28 22.47 -8.86
CA SER A 264 4.51 23.50 -8.17
C SER A 264 3.28 24.00 -8.94
N ASP A 265 3.24 23.83 -10.26
CA ASP A 265 2.11 24.21 -11.10
C ASP A 265 1.09 23.06 -11.28
N SER A 266 1.41 21.85 -10.83
CA SER A 266 0.54 20.69 -10.98
C SER A 266 -0.70 20.76 -10.09
N ASP A 267 -1.76 20.05 -10.51
CA ASP A 267 -2.99 19.90 -9.72
C ASP A 267 -2.71 19.17 -8.40
N GLN A 268 -1.80 18.19 -8.39
CA GLN A 268 -1.43 17.44 -7.18
C GLN A 268 -0.76 18.35 -6.15
N TYR A 269 0.20 19.18 -6.56
CA TYR A 269 0.91 20.07 -5.65
C TYR A 269 -0.04 21.08 -5.00
N LYS A 270 -0.89 21.71 -5.81
CA LYS A 270 -1.89 22.68 -5.34
C LYS A 270 -2.91 22.04 -4.41
N TRP A 271 -3.36 20.83 -4.74
CA TRP A 271 -4.23 20.04 -3.87
C TRP A 271 -3.55 19.72 -2.54
N LEU A 272 -2.32 19.20 -2.55
CA LEU A 272 -1.57 18.86 -1.33
C LEU A 272 -1.37 20.08 -0.42
N GLN A 273 -1.03 21.23 -0.99
CA GLN A 273 -0.90 22.48 -0.24
C GLN A 273 -2.23 22.85 0.45
N ALA A 274 -3.36 22.73 -0.25
CA ALA A 274 -4.68 23.03 0.31
C ALA A 274 -5.11 22.00 1.38
N ASP A 275 -4.87 20.71 1.14
CA ASP A 275 -5.18 19.61 2.05
C ASP A 275 -4.42 19.76 3.38
N LEU A 276 -3.10 19.96 3.32
CA LEU A 276 -2.27 20.19 4.52
C LEU A 276 -2.65 21.46 5.28
N ALA A 277 -3.08 22.52 4.58
CA ALA A 277 -3.53 23.75 5.23
C ALA A 277 -4.84 23.57 6.01
N ASN A 278 -5.64 22.56 5.67
CA ASN A 278 -6.91 22.25 6.34
C ASN A 278 -6.75 21.27 7.52
N VAL A 279 -5.56 20.71 7.75
CA VAL A 279 -5.32 19.78 8.85
C VAL A 279 -5.44 20.47 10.21
N ASP A 280 -6.41 20.05 11.00
CA ASP A 280 -6.55 20.42 12.42
C ASP A 280 -5.95 19.34 13.31
N ARG A 281 -4.72 19.55 13.78
CA ARG A 281 -4.00 18.60 14.66
C ARG A 281 -4.66 18.35 16.02
N LYS A 282 -5.70 19.12 16.40
CA LYS A 282 -6.53 18.78 17.57
C LYS A 282 -7.51 17.67 17.28
N LYS A 283 -7.94 17.52 16.02
CA LYS A 283 -8.82 16.45 15.55
C LYS A 283 -8.01 15.26 15.06
N THR A 284 -7.00 15.53 14.23
CA THR A 284 -6.12 14.52 13.64
C THR A 284 -4.67 14.76 14.09
N PRO A 285 -4.32 14.42 15.35
CA PRO A 285 -2.97 14.65 15.86
C PRO A 285 -1.87 13.98 15.04
N TRP A 286 -2.17 12.87 14.37
CA TRP A 286 -1.26 12.16 13.48
C TRP A 286 -1.50 12.53 12.02
N VAL A 287 -0.41 12.84 11.30
CA VAL A 287 -0.41 13.02 9.85
C VAL A 287 0.56 12.03 9.21
N ILE A 288 0.02 11.15 8.38
CA ILE A 288 0.77 10.10 7.68
C ILE A 288 0.70 10.36 6.19
N VAL A 289 1.83 10.19 5.49
CA VAL A 289 1.90 10.26 4.03
C VAL A 289 2.34 8.92 3.48
N LEU A 290 1.73 8.51 2.37
CA LEU A 290 2.13 7.36 1.57
C LEU A 290 2.41 7.83 0.14
N LEU A 291 3.48 7.33 -0.45
CA LEU A 291 3.88 7.58 -1.83
C LEU A 291 4.64 6.37 -2.35
N HIS A 292 4.76 6.15 -3.66
CA HIS A 292 5.43 4.94 -4.13
C HIS A 292 6.95 5.04 -4.10
N ALA A 293 7.54 6.03 -4.79
CA ALA A 293 8.98 6.16 -4.97
C ALA A 293 9.66 6.87 -3.77
N PRO A 294 10.47 6.17 -2.95
CA PRO A 294 11.02 6.75 -1.71
C PRO A 294 11.93 7.95 -1.97
N TRP A 295 11.71 9.02 -1.22
CA TRP A 295 12.56 10.22 -1.26
C TRP A 295 13.93 10.01 -0.60
N TYR A 296 13.99 9.13 0.40
CA TYR A 296 15.21 8.71 1.05
C TYR A 296 15.37 7.20 0.87
N ASN A 297 16.46 6.80 0.22
CA ASN A 297 16.78 5.41 -0.08
C ASN A 297 18.30 5.23 -0.11
N SER A 298 18.84 4.29 0.67
CA SER A 298 20.27 3.96 0.67
C SER A 298 20.63 2.70 -0.14
N ASN A 299 19.65 2.00 -0.71
CA ASN A 299 19.89 0.87 -1.60
C ASN A 299 20.41 1.35 -2.96
N GLN A 300 21.16 0.49 -3.67
CA GLN A 300 21.57 0.74 -5.05
C GLN A 300 20.37 0.83 -6.01
N ALA A 301 19.38 -0.05 -5.83
CA ALA A 301 18.16 -0.02 -6.62
C ALA A 301 17.40 1.30 -6.39
N HIS A 302 17.01 1.97 -7.47
CA HIS A 302 16.21 3.21 -7.46
C HIS A 302 16.81 4.37 -6.66
N ARG A 303 18.15 4.39 -6.52
CA ARG A 303 18.83 5.45 -5.77
C ARG A 303 18.63 6.81 -6.42
N GLY A 304 17.98 7.73 -5.69
CA GLY A 304 17.75 9.10 -6.13
C GLY A 304 16.56 9.30 -7.07
N GLU A 305 15.78 8.25 -7.37
CA GLU A 305 14.60 8.38 -8.25
C GLU A 305 13.52 9.30 -7.66
N GLY A 306 13.33 9.30 -6.34
CA GLY A 306 12.39 10.18 -5.64
C GLY A 306 12.87 11.63 -5.43
N GLU A 307 14.08 11.99 -5.86
CA GLU A 307 14.71 13.27 -5.52
C GLU A 307 13.96 14.48 -6.10
N SER A 308 13.44 14.37 -7.33
CA SER A 308 12.69 15.46 -7.97
C SER A 308 11.39 15.78 -7.22
N MET A 309 10.65 14.74 -6.81
CA MET A 309 9.43 14.90 -6.02
C MET A 309 9.76 15.41 -4.60
N ARG A 310 10.85 14.93 -3.98
CA ARG A 310 11.33 15.44 -2.69
C ARG A 310 11.60 16.94 -2.77
N GLN A 311 12.36 17.39 -3.77
CA GLN A 311 12.68 18.81 -3.94
C GLN A 311 11.43 19.67 -4.15
N ALA A 312 10.41 19.14 -4.83
CA ALA A 312 9.14 19.85 -5.01
C ALA A 312 8.34 19.92 -3.69
N MET A 313 8.10 18.80 -3.03
CA MET A 313 7.04 18.66 -2.02
C MET A 313 7.52 18.52 -0.57
N GLU A 314 8.79 18.23 -0.29
CA GLU A 314 9.26 17.95 1.07
C GLU A 314 9.05 19.12 2.03
N GLU A 315 9.24 20.35 1.55
CA GLU A 315 9.00 21.54 2.37
C GLU A 315 7.54 21.66 2.82
N LEU A 316 6.57 21.24 1.98
CA LEU A 316 5.15 21.23 2.37
C LEU A 316 4.92 20.26 3.53
N LEU A 317 5.44 19.04 3.43
CA LEU A 317 5.30 18.02 4.47
C LEU A 317 6.00 18.44 5.78
N TYR A 318 7.18 19.03 5.67
CA TYR A 318 7.94 19.52 6.81
C TYR A 318 7.21 20.64 7.55
N LYS A 319 6.70 21.65 6.82
CA LYS A 319 5.92 22.75 7.40
C LYS A 319 4.65 22.26 8.08
N ALA A 320 3.99 21.27 7.50
CA ALA A 320 2.81 20.65 8.07
C ALA A 320 3.11 19.66 9.22
N ARG A 321 4.38 19.47 9.58
CA ARG A 321 4.81 18.55 10.65
C ARG A 321 4.33 17.11 10.43
N VAL A 322 4.44 16.60 9.20
CA VAL A 322 4.12 15.19 8.91
C VAL A 322 4.92 14.29 9.87
N ASP A 323 4.27 13.25 10.40
CA ASP A 323 4.87 12.39 11.43
C ASP A 323 5.71 11.27 10.80
N VAL A 324 5.16 10.61 9.78
CA VAL A 324 5.79 9.49 9.07
C VAL A 324 5.39 9.49 7.59
N VAL A 325 6.33 9.11 6.75
CA VAL A 325 6.16 8.87 5.31
C VAL A 325 6.48 7.41 5.03
N PHE A 326 5.54 6.67 4.44
CA PHE A 326 5.76 5.31 3.95
C PHE A 326 5.92 5.29 2.43
N ALA A 327 6.85 4.47 1.96
CA ALA A 327 7.09 4.25 0.55
C ALA A 327 7.29 2.78 0.20
N GLY A 328 6.98 2.43 -1.04
CA GLY A 328 7.22 1.12 -1.64
C GLY A 328 8.47 1.13 -2.52
N HIS A 329 8.34 0.60 -3.74
CA HIS A 329 9.25 0.65 -4.89
C HIS A 329 10.55 -0.12 -4.71
N VAL A 330 11.29 0.17 -3.65
CA VAL A 330 12.53 -0.54 -3.35
C VAL A 330 12.17 -1.80 -2.58
N HIS A 331 12.48 -2.97 -3.16
CA HIS A 331 12.16 -4.28 -2.59
C HIS A 331 13.04 -4.67 -1.39
N ALA A 332 12.96 -3.86 -0.34
CA ALA A 332 13.63 -4.00 0.94
C ALA A 332 12.89 -3.18 2.01
N TYR A 333 13.15 -3.52 3.27
CA TYR A 333 12.80 -2.65 4.38
C TYR A 333 13.93 -1.65 4.68
N GLU A 334 13.59 -0.37 4.78
CA GLU A 334 14.48 0.67 5.29
C GLU A 334 13.73 1.64 6.20
N ARG A 335 14.38 2.12 7.25
CA ARG A 335 13.84 3.17 8.12
C ARG A 335 14.92 4.16 8.49
N PHE A 336 14.68 5.42 8.16
CA PHE A 336 15.57 6.51 8.50
C PHE A 336 15.30 7.03 9.92
N THR A 337 16.28 7.76 10.45
CA THR A 337 15.99 8.73 11.52
C THR A 337 15.08 9.84 10.98
N ARG A 338 14.59 10.72 11.85
CA ARG A 338 13.90 11.92 11.38
C ARG A 338 14.86 12.77 10.54
N VAL A 339 14.46 13.06 9.31
CA VAL A 339 15.31 13.71 8.30
C VAL A 339 14.51 14.82 7.61
N TYR A 340 15.20 15.89 7.25
CA TYR A 340 14.70 16.94 6.39
C TYR A 340 15.88 17.52 5.62
N ASP A 341 15.71 17.66 4.30
CA ASP A 341 16.72 18.15 3.38
C ASP A 341 18.08 17.45 3.55
N ASN A 342 18.08 16.12 3.49
CA ASN A 342 19.25 15.25 3.64
C ASN A 342 20.00 15.35 4.98
N ASN A 343 19.43 16.04 5.98
CA ASN A 343 20.04 16.23 7.29
C ASN A 343 19.16 15.63 8.39
N ALA A 344 19.79 14.99 9.39
CA ALA A 344 19.07 14.57 10.58
C ALA A 344 18.40 15.78 11.25
N ASN A 345 17.09 15.71 11.43
CA ASN A 345 16.28 16.84 11.88
C ASN A 345 15.17 16.33 12.80
N SER A 346 15.19 16.71 14.07
CA SER A 346 14.21 16.24 15.06
C SER A 346 12.76 16.61 14.76
N CYS A 347 12.55 17.57 13.86
CA CYS A 347 11.25 18.07 13.42
C CYS A 347 10.80 17.47 12.08
N GLY A 348 11.67 16.77 11.36
CA GLY A 348 11.33 16.11 10.10
C GLY A 348 10.52 14.83 10.32
N PRO A 349 9.80 14.35 9.30
CA PRO A 349 9.13 13.06 9.36
C PRO A 349 10.14 11.91 9.46
N VAL A 350 9.65 10.76 9.92
CA VAL A 350 10.36 9.48 9.74
C VAL A 350 10.02 8.96 8.36
N TYR A 351 11.02 8.56 7.56
CA TYR A 351 10.80 7.91 6.27
C TYR A 351 11.03 6.41 6.41
N ILE A 352 10.07 5.63 5.90
CA ILE A 352 10.08 4.18 5.95
C ILE A 352 9.81 3.64 4.54
N THR A 353 10.71 2.81 4.04
CA THR A 353 10.52 2.02 2.83
C THR A 353 10.13 0.59 3.21
N ILE A 354 9.04 0.10 2.62
CA ILE A 354 8.38 -1.19 2.92
C ILE A 354 7.93 -1.89 1.64
N GLY A 355 8.73 -1.78 0.56
CA GLY A 355 8.44 -2.39 -0.74
C GLY A 355 8.77 -3.89 -0.83
N ASP A 356 8.88 -4.56 0.30
CA ASP A 356 9.26 -5.97 0.42
C ASP A 356 8.06 -6.93 0.49
N GLY A 357 6.92 -6.56 -0.12
CA GLY A 357 5.67 -7.34 -0.09
C GLY A 357 5.74 -8.73 -0.73
N GLY A 358 6.75 -8.98 -1.57
CA GLY A 358 7.04 -10.31 -2.11
C GLY A 358 6.68 -10.48 -3.58
N ASN A 359 6.74 -9.41 -4.38
CA ASN A 359 6.51 -9.49 -5.81
C ASN A 359 7.54 -10.38 -6.56
N ARG A 360 7.31 -10.52 -7.87
CA ARG A 360 8.05 -11.44 -8.74
C ARG A 360 9.47 -11.00 -9.10
N GLU A 361 9.81 -9.74 -8.90
CA GLU A 361 11.15 -9.22 -9.21
C GLU A 361 12.16 -9.57 -8.11
N GLY A 362 11.67 -9.81 -6.89
CA GLY A 362 12.47 -10.20 -5.74
C GLY A 362 13.18 -9.04 -5.06
N LEU A 363 14.05 -9.36 -4.10
CA LEU A 363 14.67 -8.36 -3.22
C LEU A 363 15.66 -7.46 -3.96
N ALA A 364 15.60 -6.17 -3.64
CA ALA A 364 16.51 -5.15 -4.16
C ALA A 364 17.96 -5.41 -3.73
N MET A 365 18.91 -5.09 -4.60
CA MET A 365 20.33 -5.11 -4.26
C MET A 365 20.69 -3.89 -3.39
N LYS A 366 21.47 -4.13 -2.32
CA LYS A 366 21.90 -3.07 -1.40
C LYS A 366 23.07 -2.29 -1.96
#